data_AF-A0AAD5MHH4-F1
#
_entry.id   AF-A0AAD5MHH4-F1
#
_cell.length_a   1.000
_cell.length_b   1.000
_cell.length_c   1.000
_cell.angle_alpha   90.00
_cell.angle_beta   90.00
_cell.angle_gamma   90.00
#
_symmetry.space_group_name_H-M   'P 1'
#
loop_
_entity.id
_entity.type
_entity.pdbx_description
1 polymer ?
#
loop_
_entity_poly.entity_id
_entity_poly.type
_entity_poly.pdbx_seq_one_letter_code
_entity_poly.pdbx_strand_id
1 'polypeptide(L)'
;MGEPLADLNQIIDCFMEVQAVKPCTSFLLEVLKGDKPEEGHLQTRLLEMNLLAAPQVADAILGNKMFSHYDRPQIGQLCEKAGLLQRALEHFTDLYDIKRTVVHTTHFKADWLVNYFGSLSVDDSLECLKAMLTQNIRQNLQVVVQIASKYHEQLGTDKLIDMFETHKSYEGLFYFLGSIVNFSQDPEVHFKYIQAATRTGQIKEVERICRESNCYDAERVKNFLKEAKLADQFVML
;
A
#
# COMPACT_ATOMS: atom_id res chain seq x y z
N MET A 1 16.66 -41.77 -27.98
CA MET A 1 16.47 -40.62 -27.10
C MET A 1 17.36 -39.54 -27.65
N GLY A 2 16.79 -38.53 -28.31
CA GLY A 2 17.58 -37.47 -28.94
C GLY A 2 18.02 -36.47 -27.89
N GLU A 3 19.32 -36.26 -27.75
CA GLU A 3 19.86 -35.10 -27.05
C GLU A 3 19.27 -33.82 -27.67
N PRO A 4 19.00 -32.76 -26.89
CA PRO A 4 18.59 -31.49 -27.47
C PRO A 4 19.69 -31.00 -28.41
N LEU A 5 19.34 -30.70 -29.67
CA LEU A 5 20.29 -30.32 -30.73
C LEU A 5 21.05 -28.99 -30.46
N ALA A 6 20.66 -28.23 -29.44
CA ALA A 6 21.39 -27.08 -28.91
C ALA A 6 20.94 -26.77 -27.47
N ASP A 7 21.85 -26.26 -26.63
CA ASP A 7 21.54 -25.77 -25.29
C ASP A 7 20.68 -24.50 -25.39
N LEU A 8 19.52 -24.49 -24.70
CA LEU A 8 18.61 -23.35 -24.69
C LEU A 8 19.31 -22.07 -24.21
N ASN A 9 20.27 -22.18 -23.29
CA ASN A 9 21.04 -21.02 -22.83
C ASN A 9 21.89 -20.41 -23.96
N GLN A 10 22.52 -21.25 -24.79
CA GLN A 10 23.29 -20.78 -25.94
C GLN A 10 22.42 -20.07 -26.97
N ILE A 11 21.20 -20.58 -27.21
CA ILE A 11 20.24 -19.94 -28.12
C ILE A 11 19.87 -18.54 -27.61
N ILE A 12 19.60 -18.40 -26.30
CA ILE A 12 19.29 -17.11 -25.67
C ILE A 12 20.47 -16.16 -25.80
N ASP A 13 21.68 -16.63 -25.49
CA ASP A 13 22.90 -15.81 -25.55
C ASP A 13 23.14 -15.31 -26.99
N CYS A 14 22.92 -16.14 -28.01
CA CYS A 14 22.98 -15.72 -29.42
C CYS A 14 21.98 -14.61 -29.76
N PHE A 15 20.73 -14.70 -29.28
CA PHE A 15 19.76 -13.61 -29.48
C PHE A 15 20.18 -12.32 -28.77
N MET A 16 20.76 -12.45 -27.57
CA MET A 16 21.20 -11.31 -26.77
C MET A 16 22.40 -10.58 -27.39
N GLU A 17 23.35 -11.31 -27.97
CA GLU A 17 24.51 -10.73 -28.67
C GLU A 17 24.09 -9.82 -29.83
N VAL A 18 23.04 -10.18 -30.56
CA VAL A 18 22.50 -9.37 -31.67
C VAL A 18 21.38 -8.41 -31.23
N GLN A 19 21.17 -8.23 -29.92
CA GLN A 19 20.11 -7.39 -29.33
C GLN A 19 18.68 -7.74 -29.82
N ALA A 20 18.46 -8.99 -30.22
CA ALA A 20 17.17 -9.48 -30.72
C ALA A 20 16.23 -9.93 -29.58
N VAL A 21 15.95 -9.01 -28.65
CA VAL A 21 15.12 -9.28 -27.46
C VAL A 21 13.71 -9.74 -27.83
N LYS A 22 13.04 -9.09 -28.79
CA LYS A 22 11.66 -9.45 -29.18
C LYS A 22 11.55 -10.88 -29.74
N PRO A 23 12.38 -11.30 -30.73
CA PRO A 23 12.42 -12.70 -31.16
C PRO A 23 12.73 -13.68 -30.02
N CYS A 24 13.68 -13.35 -29.15
CA CYS A 24 14.02 -14.19 -27.99
C CYS A 24 12.83 -14.36 -27.05
N THR A 25 12.11 -13.28 -26.75
CA THR A 25 10.90 -13.31 -25.94
C THR A 25 9.84 -14.22 -26.57
N SER A 26 9.54 -14.07 -27.85
CA SER A 26 8.57 -14.94 -28.54
C SER A 26 8.97 -16.41 -28.50
N PHE A 27 10.25 -16.72 -28.72
CA PHE A 27 10.78 -18.08 -28.63
C PHE A 27 10.61 -18.66 -27.22
N LEU A 28 11.05 -17.93 -26.19
CA LEU A 28 10.96 -18.38 -24.80
C LEU A 28 9.52 -18.52 -24.31
N LEU A 29 8.60 -17.64 -24.74
CA LEU A 29 7.18 -17.77 -24.41
C LEU A 29 6.57 -19.07 -24.97
N GLU A 30 7.06 -19.57 -26.12
CA GLU A 30 6.64 -20.86 -26.68
C GLU A 30 7.27 -22.04 -25.94
N VAL A 31 8.56 -21.95 -25.61
CA VAL A 31 9.30 -23.00 -24.88
C VAL A 31 8.74 -23.19 -23.47
N LEU A 32 8.43 -22.09 -22.77
CA LEU A 32 8.05 -22.08 -21.36
C LEU A 32 6.54 -22.23 -21.13
N LYS A 33 5.72 -22.51 -22.15
CA LYS A 33 4.25 -22.61 -22.04
C LYS A 33 3.75 -23.55 -20.93
N GLY A 34 4.57 -24.52 -20.54
CA GLY A 34 4.23 -25.49 -19.50
C GLY A 34 4.40 -24.99 -18.06
N ASP A 35 4.96 -23.78 -17.85
CA ASP A 35 5.31 -23.23 -16.53
C ASP A 35 5.96 -24.29 -15.62
N LYS A 36 7.02 -24.96 -16.10
CA LYS A 36 7.61 -26.07 -15.36
C LYS A 36 8.63 -25.59 -14.33
N PRO A 37 8.70 -26.20 -13.13
CA PRO A 37 9.69 -25.86 -12.11
C PRO A 37 11.14 -25.98 -12.58
N GLU A 38 11.45 -26.99 -13.41
CA GLU A 38 12.81 -27.23 -13.89
C GLU A 38 13.30 -26.11 -14.83
N GLU A 39 12.37 -25.36 -15.40
CA GLU A 39 12.61 -24.26 -16.34
C GLU A 39 12.65 -22.89 -15.64
N GLY A 40 12.59 -22.83 -14.30
CA GLY A 40 12.52 -21.58 -13.53
C GLY A 40 13.68 -20.60 -13.79
N HIS A 41 14.88 -21.11 -14.07
CA HIS A 41 16.02 -20.27 -14.46
C HIS A 41 15.80 -19.56 -15.82
N LEU A 42 15.13 -20.22 -16.77
CA LEU A 42 14.78 -19.64 -18.07
C LEU A 42 13.63 -18.64 -17.93
N GLN A 43 12.67 -18.90 -17.04
CA GLN A 43 11.62 -17.93 -16.70
C GLN A 43 12.23 -16.65 -16.11
N THR A 44 13.23 -16.80 -15.24
CA THR A 44 13.98 -15.67 -14.66
C THR A 44 14.69 -14.89 -15.76
N ARG A 45 15.49 -15.56 -16.61
CA ARG A 45 16.19 -14.90 -17.73
C ARG A 45 15.24 -14.18 -18.69
N LEU A 46 14.09 -14.77 -19.01
CA LEU A 46 13.06 -14.14 -19.84
C LEU A 46 12.61 -12.81 -19.23
N LEU A 47 12.27 -12.81 -17.95
CA LEU A 47 11.80 -11.62 -17.24
C LEU A 47 12.90 -10.57 -17.11
N GLU A 48 14.12 -10.96 -16.75
CA GLU A 48 15.28 -10.06 -16.64
C GLU A 48 15.54 -9.30 -17.95
N MET A 49 15.66 -10.04 -19.06
CA MET A 49 15.90 -9.46 -20.38
C MET A 49 14.81 -8.45 -20.74
N ASN A 50 13.54 -8.80 -20.50
CA ASN A 50 12.43 -7.89 -20.81
C ASN A 50 12.38 -6.71 -19.84
N LEU A 51 12.69 -6.87 -18.55
CA LEU A 51 12.74 -5.75 -17.60
C LEU A 51 13.82 -4.73 -17.95
N LEU A 52 14.93 -5.17 -18.55
CA LEU A 52 16.01 -4.29 -18.97
C LEU A 52 15.73 -3.60 -20.32
N ALA A 53 15.12 -4.30 -21.28
CA ALA A 53 14.98 -3.81 -22.65
C ALA A 53 13.57 -3.33 -23.02
N ALA A 54 12.53 -3.91 -22.42
CA ALA A 54 11.12 -3.62 -22.72
C ALA A 54 10.22 -3.86 -21.49
N PRO A 55 10.28 -3.01 -20.44
CA PRO A 55 9.55 -3.21 -19.18
C PRO A 55 8.05 -3.49 -19.34
N GLN A 56 7.40 -2.89 -20.34
CA GLN A 56 5.99 -3.08 -20.65
C GLN A 56 5.65 -4.52 -21.05
N VAL A 57 6.59 -5.25 -21.65
CA VAL A 57 6.42 -6.66 -22.01
C VAL A 57 6.53 -7.52 -20.75
N ALA A 58 7.51 -7.24 -19.88
CA ALA A 58 7.63 -7.91 -18.60
C ALA A 58 6.39 -7.67 -17.71
N ASP A 59 5.87 -6.44 -17.67
CA ASP A 59 4.65 -6.12 -16.93
C ASP A 59 3.44 -6.93 -17.44
N ALA A 60 3.31 -7.10 -18.76
CA ALA A 60 2.26 -7.93 -19.33
C ALA A 60 2.42 -9.42 -18.98
N ILE A 61 3.64 -9.95 -19.02
CA ILE A 61 3.93 -11.35 -18.66
C ILE A 61 3.58 -11.61 -17.18
N LEU A 62 4.07 -10.74 -16.29
CA LEU A 62 3.82 -10.82 -14.84
C LEU A 62 2.33 -10.62 -14.53
N GLY A 63 1.69 -9.63 -15.16
CA GLY A 63 0.27 -9.32 -14.96
C GLY A 63 -0.67 -10.43 -15.40
N ASN A 64 -0.32 -11.15 -16.47
CA ASN A 64 -1.06 -12.33 -16.94
C ASN A 64 -0.73 -13.61 -16.15
N LYS A 65 0.20 -13.55 -15.18
CA LYS A 65 0.63 -14.71 -14.36
C LYS A 65 1.03 -15.91 -15.22
N MET A 66 1.79 -15.66 -16.29
CA MET A 66 2.19 -16.70 -17.23
C MET A 66 3.18 -17.71 -16.63
N PHE A 67 3.92 -17.31 -15.59
CA PHE A 67 5.00 -18.07 -14.97
C PHE A 67 4.96 -17.96 -13.46
N SER A 68 5.46 -18.99 -12.75
CA SER A 68 5.42 -19.05 -11.28
C SER A 68 6.72 -19.51 -10.61
N HIS A 69 7.72 -19.98 -11.36
CA HIS A 69 8.93 -20.63 -10.83
C HIS A 69 10.22 -19.80 -10.97
N TYR A 70 10.13 -18.53 -11.36
CA TYR A 70 11.27 -17.63 -11.45
C TYR A 70 11.75 -17.12 -10.09
N ASP A 71 12.97 -16.55 -10.04
CA ASP A 71 13.54 -15.91 -8.86
C ASP A 71 12.74 -14.63 -8.51
N ARG A 72 11.80 -14.77 -7.58
CA ARG A 72 10.89 -13.66 -7.20
C ARG A 72 11.64 -12.47 -6.58
N PRO A 73 12.56 -12.63 -5.62
CA PRO A 73 13.34 -11.52 -5.08
C PRO A 73 14.07 -10.72 -6.16
N GLN A 74 14.76 -11.42 -7.08
CA GLN A 74 15.52 -10.77 -8.14
C GLN A 74 14.62 -10.00 -9.11
N ILE A 75 13.51 -10.61 -9.53
CA ILE A 75 12.53 -9.95 -10.40
C ILE A 75 11.87 -8.74 -9.72
N GLY A 76 11.58 -8.82 -8.42
CA GLY A 76 11.05 -7.68 -7.64
C GLY A 76 11.97 -6.46 -7.69
N GLN A 77 13.27 -6.65 -7.48
CA GLN A 77 14.26 -5.57 -7.57
C GLN A 77 14.37 -4.98 -8.98
N LEU A 78 14.27 -5.81 -10.02
CA LEU A 78 14.29 -5.34 -11.40
C LEU A 78 12.99 -4.60 -11.77
N CYS A 79 11.84 -5.03 -11.27
CA CYS A 79 10.58 -4.29 -11.40
C CYS A 79 10.69 -2.89 -10.77
N GLU A 80 11.27 -2.77 -9.57
CA GLU A 80 11.49 -1.48 -8.92
C GLU A 80 12.40 -0.57 -9.77
N LYS A 81 13.54 -1.09 -10.24
CA LYS A 81 14.47 -0.36 -11.13
C LYS A 81 13.84 0.07 -12.45
N ALA A 82 12.92 -0.73 -12.98
CA ALA A 82 12.17 -0.43 -14.20
C ALA A 82 10.98 0.52 -13.98
N GLY A 83 10.73 0.98 -12.75
CA GLY A 83 9.60 1.85 -12.41
C GLY A 83 8.24 1.13 -12.29
N LEU A 84 8.24 -0.20 -12.37
CA LEU A 84 7.05 -1.05 -12.21
C LEU A 84 6.78 -1.33 -10.73
N LEU A 85 6.53 -0.27 -9.95
CA LEU A 85 6.43 -0.36 -8.49
C LEU A 85 5.31 -1.29 -8.03
N GLN A 86 4.21 -1.39 -8.77
CA GLN A 86 3.13 -2.32 -8.49
C GLN A 86 3.63 -3.77 -8.50
N ARG A 87 4.41 -4.13 -9.52
CA ARG A 87 5.02 -5.46 -9.63
C ARG A 87 6.06 -5.67 -8.56
N ALA A 88 6.87 -4.66 -8.25
CA ALA A 88 7.84 -4.74 -7.16
C ALA A 88 7.16 -5.12 -5.83
N LEU A 89 6.06 -4.44 -5.46
CA LEU A 89 5.29 -4.74 -4.25
C LEU A 89 4.66 -6.14 -4.24
N GLU A 90 4.23 -6.66 -5.40
CA GLU A 90 3.72 -8.04 -5.52
C GLU A 90 4.82 -9.12 -5.32
N HIS A 91 6.10 -8.73 -5.37
CA HIS A 91 7.24 -9.63 -5.24
C HIS A 91 8.00 -9.47 -3.91
N PHE A 92 7.97 -8.28 -3.32
CA PHE A 92 8.65 -8.04 -2.06
C PHE A 92 8.00 -8.80 -0.90
N THR A 93 8.87 -9.42 -0.11
CA THR A 93 8.52 -10.07 1.15
C THR A 93 9.17 -9.39 2.35
N ASP A 94 10.20 -8.58 2.12
CA ASP A 94 10.89 -7.84 3.17
C ASP A 94 10.19 -6.50 3.42
N LEU A 95 9.86 -6.23 4.70
CA LEU A 95 9.15 -5.03 5.10
C LEU A 95 9.92 -3.74 4.77
N TYR A 96 11.25 -3.76 4.77
CA TYR A 96 12.05 -2.59 4.41
C TYR A 96 11.80 -2.17 2.95
N ASP A 97 11.82 -3.15 2.03
CA ASP A 97 11.55 -2.89 0.62
C ASP A 97 10.10 -2.48 0.38
N ILE A 98 9.13 -3.16 1.03
CA ILE A 98 7.71 -2.79 0.95
C ILE A 98 7.50 -1.35 1.42
N LYS A 99 8.03 -0.95 2.59
CA LYS A 99 7.90 0.42 3.11
C LYS A 99 8.55 1.44 2.18
N ARG A 100 9.72 1.15 1.63
CA ARG A 100 10.39 2.06 0.69
C ARG A 100 9.54 2.29 -0.56
N THR A 101 8.84 1.27 -1.04
CA THR A 101 8.09 1.37 -2.30
C THR A 101 6.66 1.89 -2.10
N VAL A 102 5.96 1.50 -1.02
CA VAL A 102 4.54 1.83 -0.79
C VAL A 102 4.28 3.33 -0.60
N VAL A 103 5.30 4.09 -0.19
CA VAL A 103 5.19 5.55 0.02
C VAL A 103 5.07 6.34 -1.29
N HIS A 104 5.39 5.74 -2.44
CA HIS A 104 5.27 6.34 -3.76
C HIS A 104 3.83 6.28 -4.30
N THR A 105 2.87 6.72 -3.48
CA THR A 105 1.42 6.57 -3.69
C THR A 105 0.91 7.02 -5.06
N THR A 106 1.52 8.04 -5.66
CA THR A 106 1.16 8.58 -6.99
C THR A 106 1.39 7.60 -8.13
N HIS A 107 2.21 6.57 -7.93
CA HIS A 107 2.46 5.52 -8.92
C HIS A 107 1.43 4.39 -8.86
N PHE A 108 0.53 4.39 -7.89
CA PHE A 108 -0.48 3.35 -7.71
C PHE A 108 -1.88 3.91 -7.94
N LYS A 109 -2.77 3.06 -8.46
CA LYS A 109 -4.20 3.33 -8.38
C LYS A 109 -4.64 3.15 -6.93
N ALA A 110 -5.40 4.12 -6.40
CA ALA A 110 -5.84 4.11 -4.99
C ALA A 110 -6.52 2.80 -4.60
N ASP A 111 -7.49 2.32 -5.39
CA ASP A 111 -8.20 1.06 -5.11
C ASP A 111 -7.29 -0.16 -5.10
N TRP A 112 -6.29 -0.18 -5.99
CA TRP A 112 -5.32 -1.28 -6.00
C TRP A 112 -4.48 -1.27 -4.72
N LEU A 113 -3.97 -0.11 -4.32
CA LEU A 113 -3.17 0.03 -3.11
C LEU A 113 -3.98 -0.33 -1.86
N VAL A 114 -5.23 0.11 -1.78
CA VAL A 114 -6.16 -0.29 -0.71
C VAL A 114 -6.35 -1.81 -0.68
N ASN A 115 -6.48 -2.47 -1.82
CA ASN A 115 -6.61 -3.93 -1.87
C ASN A 115 -5.31 -4.66 -1.51
N TYR A 116 -4.16 -4.11 -1.90
CA TYR A 116 -2.84 -4.67 -1.58
C TYR A 116 -2.61 -4.80 -0.07
N PHE A 117 -3.04 -3.82 0.73
CA PHE A 117 -2.95 -3.90 2.19
C PHE A 117 -3.72 -5.08 2.80
N GLY A 118 -4.73 -5.62 2.11
CA GLY A 118 -5.42 -6.85 2.53
C GLY A 118 -4.56 -8.12 2.40
N SER A 119 -3.41 -8.04 1.74
CA SER A 119 -2.43 -9.14 1.63
C SER A 119 -1.29 -9.06 2.65
N LEU A 120 -1.15 -7.93 3.34
CA LEU A 120 -0.11 -7.72 4.34
C LEU A 120 -0.56 -8.25 5.71
N SER A 121 0.40 -8.55 6.59
CA SER A 121 0.09 -8.80 7.99
C SER A 121 -0.43 -7.52 8.67
N VAL A 122 -1.06 -7.67 9.84
CA VAL A 122 -1.55 -6.51 10.63
C VAL A 122 -0.38 -5.58 11.01
N ASP A 123 0.74 -6.14 11.46
CA ASP A 123 1.89 -5.36 11.91
C ASP A 123 2.58 -4.68 10.72
N ASP A 124 2.77 -5.38 9.59
CA ASP A 124 3.35 -4.78 8.38
C ASP A 124 2.46 -3.66 7.82
N SER A 125 1.14 -3.84 7.88
CA SER A 125 0.18 -2.82 7.46
C SER A 125 0.34 -1.55 8.28
N LEU A 126 0.37 -1.66 9.60
CA LEU A 126 0.53 -0.50 10.48
C LEU A 126 1.88 0.20 10.26
N GLU A 127 2.96 -0.56 10.08
CA GLU A 127 4.28 0.01 9.79
C GLU A 127 4.33 0.70 8.41
N CYS A 128 3.65 0.16 7.40
CA CYS A 128 3.50 0.80 6.09
C CYS A 128 2.68 2.10 6.17
N LEU A 129 1.54 2.09 6.87
CA LEU A 129 0.72 3.30 7.04
C LEU A 129 1.49 4.43 7.75
N LYS A 130 2.25 4.09 8.81
CA LYS A 130 3.15 5.04 9.48
C LYS A 130 4.21 5.59 8.53
N ALA A 131 4.85 4.74 7.72
CA ALA A 131 5.83 5.17 6.74
C ALA A 131 5.22 6.11 5.69
N MET A 132 4.01 5.83 5.21
CA MET A 132 3.27 6.68 4.27
C MET A 132 2.99 8.06 4.87
N LEU A 133 2.50 8.13 6.11
CA LEU A 133 2.26 9.40 6.78
C LEU A 133 3.58 10.15 7.03
N THR A 134 4.63 9.47 7.48
CA THR A 134 5.95 10.08 7.72
C THR A 134 6.55 10.69 6.46
N GLN A 135 6.42 10.01 5.31
CA GLN A 135 7.00 10.49 4.05
C GLN A 135 6.32 11.76 3.54
N ASN A 136 4.99 11.76 3.47
CA ASN A 136 4.22 12.92 3.03
C ASN A 136 2.75 12.79 3.44
N ILE A 137 2.42 13.33 4.63
CA ILE A 137 1.04 13.34 5.15
C ILE A 137 0.06 13.85 4.10
N ARG A 138 0.28 15.05 3.54
CA ARG A 138 -0.72 15.70 2.66
C ARG A 138 -1.06 14.85 1.44
N GLN A 139 -0.04 14.26 0.82
CA GLN A 139 -0.22 13.44 -0.36
C GLN A 139 -0.88 12.09 -0.02
N ASN A 140 -0.46 11.47 1.08
CA ASN A 140 -0.83 10.09 1.40
C ASN A 140 -2.09 9.98 2.27
N LEU A 141 -2.57 11.09 2.83
CA LEU A 141 -3.65 11.11 3.82
C LEU A 141 -4.89 10.38 3.32
N GLN A 142 -5.34 10.70 2.11
CA GLN A 142 -6.60 10.17 1.58
C GLN A 142 -6.57 8.65 1.48
N VAL A 143 -5.49 8.07 0.92
CA VAL A 143 -5.38 6.62 0.77
C VAL A 143 -5.14 5.93 2.12
N VAL A 144 -4.38 6.55 3.03
CA VAL A 144 -4.19 6.03 4.40
C VAL A 144 -5.51 5.95 5.14
N VAL A 145 -6.36 6.98 5.02
CA VAL A 145 -7.72 6.97 5.60
C VAL A 145 -8.56 5.86 4.97
N GLN A 146 -8.54 5.68 3.65
CA GLN A 146 -9.30 4.60 2.99
C GLN A 146 -8.86 3.20 3.48
N ILE A 147 -7.56 2.96 3.62
CA ILE A 147 -7.03 1.70 4.15
C ILE A 147 -7.48 1.52 5.61
N ALA A 148 -7.29 2.54 6.45
CA ALA A 148 -7.69 2.51 7.85
C ALA A 148 -9.20 2.22 7.98
N SER A 149 -10.05 2.93 7.25
CA SER A 149 -11.51 2.73 7.25
C SER A 149 -11.92 1.34 6.77
N LYS A 150 -11.20 0.76 5.80
CA LYS A 150 -11.54 -0.57 5.27
C LYS A 150 -11.14 -1.72 6.20
N TYR A 151 -9.99 -1.61 6.86
CA TYR A 151 -9.40 -2.71 7.63
C TYR A 151 -9.37 -2.47 9.15
N HIS A 152 -10.07 -1.46 9.67
CA HIS A 152 -10.00 -1.10 11.10
C HIS A 152 -10.33 -2.23 12.07
N GLU A 153 -11.24 -3.14 11.70
CA GLU A 153 -11.59 -4.31 12.52
C GLU A 153 -10.39 -5.24 12.73
N GLN A 154 -9.53 -5.38 11.73
CA GLN A 154 -8.34 -6.24 11.77
C GLN A 154 -7.13 -5.48 12.34
N LEU A 155 -6.97 -4.21 11.95
CA LEU A 155 -5.82 -3.38 12.34
C LEU A 155 -5.89 -2.90 13.80
N GLY A 156 -7.10 -2.83 14.37
CA GLY A 156 -7.33 -2.26 15.69
C GLY A 156 -7.58 -0.75 15.62
N THR A 157 -8.76 -0.32 16.05
CA THR A 157 -9.16 1.08 16.00
C THR A 157 -8.32 1.95 16.95
N ASP A 158 -7.95 1.41 18.10
CA ASP A 158 -7.03 2.00 19.08
C ASP A 158 -5.65 2.28 18.47
N LYS A 159 -5.07 1.31 17.76
CA LYS A 159 -3.77 1.45 17.09
C LYS A 159 -3.81 2.49 15.96
N LEU A 160 -4.91 2.54 15.22
CA LEU A 160 -5.11 3.54 14.16
C LEU A 160 -5.28 4.96 14.73
N ILE A 161 -6.00 5.11 15.84
CA ILE A 161 -6.10 6.38 16.57
C ILE A 161 -4.71 6.86 16.99
N ASP A 162 -3.95 6.01 17.69
CA ASP A 162 -2.60 6.33 18.15
C ASP A 162 -1.66 6.71 16.99
N MET A 163 -1.76 5.99 15.87
CA MET A 163 -1.00 6.30 14.65
C MET A 163 -1.28 7.72 14.13
N PHE A 164 -2.55 8.09 13.96
CA PHE A 164 -2.89 9.43 13.47
C PHE A 164 -2.53 10.53 14.48
N GLU A 165 -2.70 10.27 15.78
CA GLU A 165 -2.33 11.21 16.85
C GLU A 165 -0.82 11.44 16.92
N THR A 166 -0.02 10.38 16.82
CA THR A 166 1.45 10.44 16.80
C THR A 166 1.96 11.31 15.63
N HIS A 167 1.29 11.21 14.47
CA HIS A 167 1.60 12.03 13.30
C HIS A 167 0.94 13.41 13.31
N LYS A 168 0.23 13.77 14.39
CA LYS A 168 -0.55 15.02 14.52
C LYS A 168 -1.54 15.24 13.37
N SER A 169 -2.02 14.15 12.78
CA SER A 169 -2.91 14.15 11.63
C SER A 169 -4.37 14.15 12.08
N TYR A 170 -4.82 15.27 12.67
CA TYR A 170 -6.20 15.41 13.16
C TYR A 170 -7.25 15.35 12.05
N GLU A 171 -6.90 15.83 10.85
CA GLU A 171 -7.74 15.70 9.66
C GLU A 171 -7.92 14.23 9.27
N GLY A 172 -6.84 13.45 9.22
CA GLY A 172 -6.90 12.01 8.97
C GLY A 172 -7.70 11.27 10.03
N LEU A 173 -7.47 11.58 11.31
CA LEU A 173 -8.22 11.02 12.43
C LEU A 173 -9.72 11.33 12.31
N PHE A 174 -10.07 12.57 11.96
CA PHE A 174 -11.44 13.00 11.75
C PHE A 174 -12.11 12.21 10.63
N TYR A 175 -11.47 12.10 9.46
CA TYR A 175 -12.05 11.35 8.34
C TYR A 175 -12.16 9.85 8.61
N PHE A 176 -11.13 9.26 9.22
CA PHE A 176 -11.15 7.86 9.62
C PHE A 176 -12.27 7.57 10.62
N LEU A 177 -12.29 8.28 11.75
CA LEU A 177 -13.31 8.05 12.78
C LEU A 177 -14.71 8.41 12.28
N GLY A 178 -14.85 9.41 11.40
CA GLY A 178 -16.12 9.75 10.77
C GLY A 178 -16.72 8.61 9.95
N SER A 179 -15.89 7.72 9.40
CA SER A 179 -16.35 6.53 8.67
C SER A 179 -16.91 5.43 9.56
N ILE A 180 -16.55 5.40 10.85
CA ILE A 180 -16.94 4.32 11.79
C ILE A 180 -17.80 4.78 12.98
N VAL A 181 -17.79 6.07 13.33
CA VAL A 181 -18.38 6.60 14.58
C VAL A 181 -19.87 6.33 14.69
N ASN A 182 -20.61 6.36 13.58
CA ASN A 182 -22.06 6.12 13.57
C ASN A 182 -22.43 4.65 13.84
N PHE A 183 -21.47 3.73 13.72
CA PHE A 183 -21.67 2.30 13.93
C PHE A 183 -20.94 1.79 15.20
N SER A 184 -20.03 2.59 15.74
CA SER A 184 -19.26 2.25 16.94
C SER A 184 -20.06 2.50 18.23
N GLN A 185 -19.92 1.59 19.19
CA GLN A 185 -20.40 1.75 20.56
C GLN A 185 -19.27 2.08 21.54
N ASP A 186 -18.03 2.20 21.05
CA ASP A 186 -16.86 2.49 21.87
C ASP A 186 -16.81 3.97 22.28
N PRO A 187 -16.89 4.29 23.59
CA PRO A 187 -16.80 5.67 24.07
C PRO A 187 -15.56 6.42 23.62
N GLU A 188 -14.43 5.74 23.47
CA GLU A 188 -13.18 6.38 23.06
C GLU A 188 -13.22 6.81 21.59
N VAL A 189 -13.85 6.02 20.71
CA VAL A 189 -14.07 6.41 19.30
C VAL A 189 -14.88 7.70 19.20
N HIS A 190 -15.97 7.79 19.94
CA HIS A 190 -16.82 8.99 19.95
C HIS A 190 -16.08 10.19 20.54
N PHE A 191 -15.38 10.01 21.66
CA PHE A 191 -14.59 11.07 22.28
C PHE A 191 -13.49 11.58 21.34
N LYS A 192 -12.69 10.68 20.75
CA LYS A 192 -11.61 11.02 19.81
C LYS A 192 -12.13 11.68 18.54
N TYR A 193 -13.29 11.26 18.04
CA TYR A 193 -13.93 11.93 16.91
C TYR A 193 -14.33 13.37 17.24
N ILE A 194 -14.91 13.62 18.42
CA ILE A 194 -15.22 14.97 18.90
C ILE A 194 -13.94 15.82 19.03
N GLN A 195 -12.86 15.24 19.58
CA GLN A 195 -11.57 15.92 19.67
C GLN A 195 -11.01 16.30 18.30
N ALA A 196 -11.03 15.36 17.36
CA ALA A 196 -10.55 15.58 16.00
C ALA A 196 -11.40 16.65 15.29
N ALA A 197 -12.73 16.53 15.32
CA ALA A 197 -13.66 17.48 14.74
C ALA A 197 -13.48 18.90 15.30
N THR A 198 -13.28 19.01 16.62
CA THR A 198 -13.00 20.31 17.27
C THR A 198 -11.70 20.92 16.76
N ARG A 199 -10.62 20.12 16.69
CA ARG A 199 -9.29 20.58 16.21
C ARG A 199 -9.27 20.94 14.72
N THR A 200 -10.16 20.36 13.93
CA THR A 200 -10.32 20.67 12.50
C THR A 200 -11.38 21.73 12.22
N GLY A 201 -11.98 22.34 13.25
CA GLY A 201 -13.00 23.39 13.11
C GLY A 201 -14.38 22.89 12.63
N GLN A 202 -14.64 21.59 12.69
CA GLN A 202 -15.87 20.95 12.22
C GLN A 202 -16.97 20.96 13.30
N ILE A 203 -17.36 22.17 13.72
CA ILE A 203 -18.29 22.39 14.85
C ILE A 203 -19.66 21.70 14.63
N LYS A 204 -20.14 21.64 13.39
CA LYS A 204 -21.41 20.96 13.06
C LYS A 204 -21.39 19.47 13.41
N GLU A 205 -20.26 18.80 13.19
CA GLU A 205 -20.12 17.37 13.54
C GLU A 205 -19.99 17.16 15.04
N VAL A 206 -19.36 18.10 15.75
CA VAL A 206 -19.32 18.10 17.22
C VAL A 206 -20.73 18.19 17.80
N GLU A 207 -21.54 19.15 17.32
CA GLU A 207 -22.93 19.31 17.74
C GLU A 207 -23.78 18.10 17.40
N ARG A 208 -23.61 17.54 16.19
CA ARG A 208 -24.32 16.34 15.74
C ARG A 208 -24.07 15.16 16.67
N ILE A 209 -22.81 14.80 16.91
CA ILE A 209 -22.46 13.67 17.76
C ILE A 209 -22.89 13.93 19.20
N CYS A 210 -22.74 15.16 19.72
CA CYS A 210 -23.17 15.46 21.08
C CYS A 210 -24.69 15.27 21.27
N ARG A 211 -25.49 15.48 20.22
CA ARG A 211 -26.94 15.33 20.25
C ARG A 211 -27.40 13.89 19.98
N GLU A 212 -26.73 13.19 19.07
CA GLU A 212 -27.20 11.91 18.53
C GLU A 212 -26.56 10.70 19.21
N SER A 213 -25.34 10.83 19.73
CA SER A 213 -24.62 9.73 20.39
C SER A 213 -24.87 9.73 21.89
N ASN A 214 -25.11 8.53 22.43
CA ASN A 214 -25.14 8.26 23.86
C ASN A 214 -23.90 7.48 24.34
N CYS A 215 -22.89 7.32 23.47
CA CYS A 215 -21.78 6.43 23.72
C CYS A 215 -20.59 7.11 24.42
N TYR A 216 -20.59 8.43 24.60
CA TYR A 216 -19.47 9.17 25.19
C TYR A 216 -19.77 9.68 26.60
N ASP A 217 -18.71 9.91 27.39
CA ASP A 217 -18.82 10.58 28.69
C ASP A 217 -19.06 12.09 28.50
N ALA A 218 -20.28 12.54 28.85
CA ALA A 218 -20.70 13.92 28.69
C ALA A 218 -19.91 14.91 29.55
N GLU A 219 -19.44 14.50 30.73
CA GLU A 219 -18.63 15.36 31.59
C GLU A 219 -17.22 15.52 31.00
N ARG A 220 -16.61 14.42 30.53
CA ARG A 220 -15.32 14.44 29.84
C ARG A 220 -15.36 15.33 28.59
N VAL A 221 -16.38 15.17 27.74
CA VAL A 221 -16.55 16.01 26.53
C VAL A 221 -16.77 17.47 26.89
N LYS A 222 -17.63 17.76 27.87
CA LYS A 222 -17.88 19.13 28.33
C LYS A 222 -16.60 19.81 28.83
N ASN A 223 -15.78 19.10 29.61
CA ASN A 223 -14.51 19.63 30.13
C ASN A 223 -13.53 19.92 28.99
N PHE A 224 -13.37 18.97 28.05
CA PHE A 224 -12.55 19.18 26.85
C PHE A 224 -13.01 20.39 26.02
N LEU A 225 -14.31 20.53 25.74
CA LEU A 225 -14.83 21.62 24.91
C LEU A 225 -14.68 23.00 25.58
N LYS A 226 -14.74 23.07 26.91
CA LYS A 226 -14.46 24.30 27.66
C LYS A 226 -13.00 24.72 27.51
N GLU A 227 -12.07 23.76 27.64
CA GLU A 227 -10.64 24.01 27.48
C GLU A 227 -10.28 24.40 26.04
N ALA A 228 -10.85 23.70 25.05
CA ALA A 228 -10.62 24.00 23.64
C ALA A 228 -11.09 25.42 23.26
N LYS A 229 -12.23 25.88 23.82
CA LYS A 229 -12.74 27.25 23.64
C LYS A 229 -11.96 28.34 24.41
N LEU A 230 -11.09 27.97 25.35
CA LEU A 230 -10.18 28.91 26.02
C LEU A 230 -8.87 29.14 25.23
N ALA A 231 -8.56 28.30 24.25
CA ALA A 231 -7.37 28.45 23.41
C ALA A 231 -7.57 29.44 22.24
N ASP A 232 -8.80 29.63 21.77
CA ASP A 232 -9.12 30.54 20.65
C ASP A 232 -9.09 32.04 21.02
N GLN A 233 -8.90 32.40 22.30
CA GLN A 233 -8.80 33.81 22.74
C GLN A 233 -7.36 34.28 23.05
N PHE A 234 -6.33 33.44 22.92
CA PHE A 234 -4.96 33.78 23.33
C PHE A 234 -3.91 33.83 22.21
N VAL A 235 -4.28 33.73 20.92
CA VAL A 235 -3.34 33.91 19.79
C VAL A 235 -3.85 34.95 18.78
N MET A 236 -4.30 36.10 19.28
CA MET A 236 -4.40 37.36 18.51
C MET A 236 -3.79 38.55 19.26
N LEU A 237 -2.65 38.34 19.92
CA LEU A 237 -1.74 39.39 20.39
C LEU A 237 -0.31 39.07 19.99
#